data_AF-X1HD34-F1
#
_entry.id   AF-X1HD34-F1
#
_cell.length_a   1.000
_cell.length_b   1.000
_cell.length_c   1.000
_cell.angle_alpha   90.00
_cell.angle_beta   90.00
_cell.angle_gamma   90.00
#
_symmetry.space_group_name_H-M   'P 1'
#
loop_
_entity.id
_entity.type
_entity.pdbx_description
1 polymer ?
#
loop_
_entity_poly.entity_id
_entity_poly.type
_entity_poly.pdbx_seq_one_letter_code
_entity_poly.pdbx_strand_id
1 'polypeptide(L)' 'FPDRTWFALVTRASRLRIPRPGRWFTPEEDARLMKLYHETDLTYDQMSGQFMARNGNSLKQRMYAIRKSMEVNGI' A
#
# COMPACT_ATOMS: atom_id res chain seq x y z
N PHE A 1 -2.59 25.28 4.25
CA PHE A 1 -3.81 25.51 5.06
C PHE A 1 -3.42 25.67 6.53
N PRO A 2 -2.86 26.82 6.92
CA PRO A 2 -2.35 27.03 8.28
C PRO A 2 -3.43 26.89 9.37
N ASP A 3 -4.69 27.24 9.07
CA ASP A 3 -5.82 27.17 10.02
C ASP A 3 -6.64 25.88 9.95
N ARG A 4 -6.16 24.87 9.21
CA ARG A 4 -6.86 23.58 9.08
C ARG A 4 -6.00 22.48 9.64
N THR A 5 -6.54 21.78 10.64
CA THR A 5 -5.95 20.54 11.12
C THR A 5 -6.03 19.46 10.04
N TRP A 6 -5.10 18.50 10.08
CA TRP A 6 -5.13 17.31 9.23
C TRP A 6 -6.48 16.59 9.29
N PHE A 7 -7.07 16.48 10.49
CA PHE A 7 -8.39 15.87 10.69
C PHE A 7 -9.51 16.59 9.91
N ALA A 8 -9.50 17.93 9.90
CA ALA A 8 -10.49 18.70 9.15
C ALA A 8 -10.36 18.48 7.64
N LEU A 9 -9.13 18.35 7.13
CA LEU A 9 -8.85 18.04 5.73
C LEU A 9 -9.32 16.63 5.36
N VAL A 10 -8.98 15.62 6.17
CA VAL A 10 -9.42 14.22 5.97
C VAL A 10 -10.94 14.09 6.01
N THR A 11 -11.59 14.78 6.94
CA THR A 11 -13.06 14.79 7.07
C THR A 11 -13.72 15.40 5.84
N ARG A 12 -13.19 16.53 5.35
CA ARG A 12 -13.68 17.18 4.14
C ARG A 12 -13.48 16.30 2.90
N ALA A 13 -12.31 15.68 2.75
CA ALA A 13 -12.04 14.75 1.65
C ALA A 13 -13.02 13.57 1.65
N SER A 14 -13.32 13.01 2.83
CA SER A 14 -14.32 11.95 2.98
C SER A 14 -15.73 12.39 2.57
N ARG A 15 -16.16 13.61 2.96
CA ARG A 15 -17.46 14.18 2.56
C ARG A 15 -17.55 14.40 1.05
N LEU A 16 -16.44 14.75 0.41
CA LEU A 16 -16.32 14.87 -1.03
C LEU A 16 -16.18 13.52 -1.75
N ARG A 17 -16.30 12.39 -1.03
CA ARG A 17 -16.12 11.03 -1.56
C ARG A 17 -14.78 10.82 -2.26
N ILE A 18 -13.75 11.60 -1.88
CA ILE A 18 -12.39 11.38 -2.38
C ILE A 18 -11.91 10.08 -1.74
N PRO A 19 -11.57 9.05 -2.54
CA PRO A 19 -11.08 7.80 -2.01
C PRO A 19 -9.78 8.05 -1.26
N ARG A 20 -9.63 7.44 -0.08
CA ARG A 20 -8.36 7.51 0.64
C ARG A 20 -7.33 6.69 -0.15
N PRO A 21 -6.30 7.33 -0.75
CA PRO A 21 -5.24 6.58 -1.41
C PRO A 21 -4.59 5.66 -0.38
N GLY A 22 -4.26 4.44 -0.79
CA GLY A 22 -3.63 3.47 0.09
C GLY A 22 -4.57 2.75 1.07
N ARG A 23 -5.90 2.92 1.00
CA ARG A 23 -6.80 2.17 1.92
C ARG A 23 -6.76 0.65 1.70
N TRP A 24 -6.71 0.22 0.44
CA TRP A 24 -6.71 -1.19 0.04
C TRP A 24 -5.66 -1.42 -1.03
N PHE A 25 -4.97 -2.56 -0.98
CA PHE A 25 -4.07 -2.96 -2.06
C PHE A 25 -4.88 -3.40 -3.27
N THR A 26 -4.54 -2.88 -4.45
CA THR A 26 -5.12 -3.35 -5.71
C THR A 26 -4.36 -4.57 -6.24
N PRO A 27 -4.97 -5.40 -7.12
CA PRO A 27 -4.27 -6.50 -7.77
C PRO A 27 -3.01 -6.05 -8.52
N GLU A 28 -3.02 -4.85 -9.10
CA GLU A 28 -1.86 -4.27 -9.80
C GLU A 28 -0.74 -3.88 -8.82
N GLU A 29 -1.08 -3.38 -7.64
CA GLU A 29 -0.10 -3.14 -6.57
C GLU A 29 0.49 -4.47 -6.07
N ASP A 30 -0.32 -5.52 -5.91
CA ASP A 30 0.17 -6.84 -5.50
C ASP A 30 1.11 -7.44 -6.53
N ALA A 31 0.75 -7.40 -7.82
CA ALA A 31 1.59 -7.88 -8.91
C ALA A 31 2.93 -7.13 -8.96
N ARG A 32 2.90 -5.80 -8.78
CA ARG A 32 4.12 -4.99 -8.72
C ARG A 32 4.98 -5.31 -7.51
N LEU A 33 4.36 -5.51 -6.34
CA LEU A 33 5.07 -5.86 -5.11
C LEU A 33 5.75 -7.22 -5.22
N MET A 34 5.06 -8.22 -5.79
CA MET A 34 5.64 -9.53 -6.10
C MET A 34 6.81 -9.41 -7.08
N LYS A 35 6.64 -8.65 -8.16
CA LYS A 35 7.69 -8.42 -9.16
C LYS A 35 8.94 -7.81 -8.52
N LEU A 36 8.79 -6.73 -7.77
CA LEU A 36 9.92 -6.06 -7.10
C LEU A 36 10.61 -7.00 -6.10
N TYR A 37 9.84 -7.76 -5.33
CA TYR A 37 10.37 -8.71 -4.35
C TYR A 37 11.20 -9.83 -4.98
N HIS A 38 10.86 -10.28 -6.19
CA HIS A 38 11.58 -11.34 -6.89
C HIS A 38 12.73 -10.84 -7.78
N GLU A 39 12.60 -9.64 -8.36
CA GLU A 39 13.57 -9.11 -9.32
C GLU A 39 14.64 -8.21 -8.70
N THR A 40 14.46 -7.79 -7.44
CA THR A 40 15.38 -6.83 -6.80
C THR A 40 15.71 -7.24 -5.37
N ASP A 41 16.91 -6.88 -4.91
CA ASP A 41 17.33 -6.99 -3.50
C ASP A 41 16.99 -5.73 -2.68
N LEU A 42 15.99 -4.96 -3.13
CA LEU A 42 15.59 -3.75 -2.42
C LEU A 42 14.93 -4.10 -1.09
N THR A 43 15.16 -3.27 -0.08
CA THR A 43 14.37 -3.30 1.14
C THR A 43 12.94 -2.81 0.86
N TYR A 44 11.96 -3.22 1.67
CA TYR A 44 10.59 -2.74 1.51
C TYR A 44 10.47 -1.21 1.60
N ASP A 45 11.32 -0.55 2.39
CA ASP A 45 11.34 0.91 2.47
C ASP A 45 11.80 1.53 1.14
N GLN A 46 12.81 0.97 0.49
CA GLN A 46 13.23 1.40 -0.84
C GLN A 46 12.17 1.12 -1.91
N MET A 47 11.52 -0.05 -1.86
CA MET A 47 10.41 -0.39 -2.76
C MET A 47 9.24 0.59 -2.61
N SER A 48 9.00 1.12 -1.40
CA SER A 48 7.87 2.02 -1.13
C SER A 48 7.88 3.31 -1.98
N GLY A 49 9.05 3.75 -2.46
CA GLY A 49 9.16 4.87 -3.40
C GLY A 49 8.42 4.66 -4.74
N GLN A 50 8.08 3.41 -5.08
CA GLN A 50 7.34 3.07 -6.30
C GLN A 50 5.82 2.92 -6.07
N PHE A 51 5.34 3.14 -4.85
CA PHE A 51 3.94 2.99 -4.48
C PHE A 51 3.36 4.28 -3.90
N MET A 52 2.21 4.70 -4.42
CA MET A 52 1.54 5.89 -3.92
C MET A 52 0.93 5.62 -2.54
N ALA A 53 1.29 6.42 -1.53
CA ALA A 53 0.76 6.33 -0.16
C ALA A 53 0.99 4.98 0.55
N ARG A 54 2.09 4.28 0.23
CA ARG A 54 2.56 3.08 0.95
C ARG A 54 3.88 3.36 1.64
N ASN A 55 4.13 2.67 2.74
CA ASN A 55 5.43 2.62 3.41
C ASN A 55 5.94 1.19 3.46
N GLY A 56 7.23 0.99 3.74
CA GLY A 56 7.83 -0.36 3.71
C GLY A 56 7.18 -1.33 4.69
N ASN A 57 6.75 -0.88 5.87
CA ASN A 57 6.01 -1.73 6.81
C ASN A 57 4.69 -2.25 6.20
N SER A 58 3.93 -1.39 5.51
CA SER A 58 2.70 -1.80 4.83
C SER A 58 2.95 -2.80 3.70
N LEU A 59 4.04 -2.64 2.94
CA LEU A 59 4.45 -3.57 1.89
C LEU A 59 4.87 -4.92 2.47
N LYS A 60 5.65 -4.92 3.56
CA LYS A 60 6.05 -6.14 4.27
C LYS A 60 4.83 -6.93 4.75
N GLN A 61 3.89 -6.26 5.42
CA GLN A 61 2.65 -6.89 5.88
C GLN A 61 1.82 -7.43 4.72
N ARG A 62 1.74 -6.69 3.60
CA ARG A 62 1.02 -7.15 2.42
C ARG A 62 1.66 -8.38 1.78
N MET A 63 2.99 -8.38 1.61
CA MET A 63 3.73 -9.51 1.05
C MET A 63 3.53 -10.79 1.88
N TYR A 64 3.55 -10.66 3.21
CA TYR A 64 3.22 -11.78 4.10
C TYR A 64 1.80 -12.31 3.86
N ALA A 65 0.80 -11.43 3.74
CA ALA A 65 -0.57 -11.83 3.47
C ALA A 65 -0.75 -12.51 2.09
N ILE A 66 -0.07 -12.00 1.05
CA ILE A 66 -0.08 -12.62 -0.30
C ILE A 66 0.48 -14.04 -0.23
N ARG A 67 1.66 -14.22 0.38
CA ARG A 67 2.30 -15.54 0.51
C ARG A 67 1.43 -16.53 1.29
N LYS A 68 0.87 -16.09 2.42
CA LYS A 68 -0.05 -16.91 3.22
C LYS A 68 -1.30 -17.30 2.42
N SER A 69 -1.84 -16.40 1.62
CA SER A 69 -2.98 -16.68 0.74
C SER A 69 -2.62 -17.72 -0.33
N MET A 70 -1.42 -17.66 -0.91
CA MET A 70 -0.94 -18.65 -1.88
C MET A 70 -0.76 -20.03 -1.24
N GLU A 71 -0.17 -20.09 -0.04
CA GLU A 71 -0.01 -21.35 0.72
C GLU A 71 -1.35 -21.99 1.07
N VAL A 72 -2.36 -21.20 1.43
CA VAL A 72 -3.71 -21.70 1.76
C VAL A 72 -4.49 -22.14 0.51
N ASN A 73 -4.30 -21.46 -0.62
CA ASN A 73 -5.04 -21.75 -1.86
C ASN A 73 -4.40 -22.82 -2.75
N GLY A 74 -3.25 -23.39 -2.36
CA GLY A 74 -2.69 -24.61 -2.94
C GLY A 74 -2.50 -24.57 -4.46
N ILE A 75 -1.49 -23.81 -4.91
CA ILE A 75 -0.74 -24.12 -6.14
C ILE A 75 0.66 -24.54 -5.70
#